data_AF-A0A944KSX6-F1
#
_entry.id   AF-A0A944KSX6-F1
#
_cell.length_a   1.000
_cell.length_b   1.000
_cell.length_c   1.000
_cell.angle_alpha   90.00
_cell.angle_beta   90.00
_cell.angle_gamma   90.00
#
_symmetry.space_group_name_H-M   'P 1'
#
loop_
_entity.id
_entity.type
_entity.pdbx_description
1 polymer ?
#
loop_
_entity_poly.entity_id
_entity_poly.type
_entity_poly.pdbx_seq_one_letter_code
_entity_poly.pdbx_strand_id
1 'polypeptide(L)'
;MSVYVAHRLFAAHDRALAADLADRLAAKVGPDRVFLPFCDTDEEDLVAEVKGRRLFELDRERLGRLDAMVAILHGPSLDDGVCMEIGYAAASGVPVIVLTTDFQTYSLTEAGPRLEFPDPLLQAVATRIVRVTKLGPPTLPSTPAQSRFPGFQARNMAQTNTALDATVDALLDLPDHAPRLVGSPAVIGAPIYVEASPYTAWGRDHLAKACVDAGHTVVVSQRFTAPDPVAGALADLTAVCSAARLLADVSGPETPPGTALLIGAAVASGVRIAAFQPRPTFTHAHGREPNWRNLMVQYAAHAHLDNGDAVLSWLAA
;
A
#
# COMPACT_ATOMS: atom_id res chain seq x y z
N MET A 1 -9.18 -20.38 1.85
CA MET A 1 -9.26 -18.94 1.61
C MET A 1 -9.26 -18.18 2.92
N SER A 2 -8.08 -17.77 3.36
CA SER A 2 -7.85 -16.74 4.38
C SER A 2 -7.69 -15.38 3.69
N VAL A 3 -8.34 -14.34 4.22
CA VAL A 3 -8.47 -13.02 3.59
C VAL A 3 -7.95 -11.95 4.54
N TYR A 4 -7.09 -11.07 4.03
CA TYR A 4 -6.61 -9.90 4.77
C TYR A 4 -7.34 -8.64 4.28
N VAL A 5 -7.94 -7.87 5.20
CA VAL A 5 -8.63 -6.61 4.89
C VAL A 5 -7.69 -5.45 5.21
N ALA A 6 -7.07 -4.88 4.18
CA ALA A 6 -6.16 -3.75 4.29
C ALA A 6 -6.93 -2.42 4.12
N HIS A 7 -6.91 -1.57 5.14
CA HIS A 7 -7.46 -0.21 5.05
C HIS A 7 -6.70 0.72 5.99
N ARG A 8 -6.83 2.04 5.77
CA ARG A 8 -6.47 2.97 6.83
C ARG A 8 -7.42 2.79 7.99
N LEU A 9 -6.94 2.91 9.21
CA LEU A 9 -7.74 2.67 10.43
C LEU A 9 -7.63 3.82 11.42
N PHE A 10 -7.22 5.01 10.96
CA PHE A 10 -7.00 6.17 11.82
C PHE A 10 -8.31 6.77 12.34
N ALA A 11 -9.34 6.88 11.49
CA ALA A 11 -10.61 7.48 11.86
C ALA A 11 -11.72 6.45 12.07
N ALA A 12 -12.72 6.83 12.87
CA ALA A 12 -13.84 5.95 13.19
C ALA A 12 -14.62 5.49 11.95
N HIS A 13 -14.74 6.35 10.92
CA HIS A 13 -15.44 6.00 9.69
C HIS A 13 -14.64 5.01 8.83
N ASP A 14 -13.31 5.09 8.84
CA ASP A 14 -12.46 4.11 8.16
C ASP A 14 -12.60 2.74 8.84
N ARG A 15 -12.48 2.70 10.18
CA ARG A 15 -12.65 1.46 10.95
C ARG A 15 -14.04 0.85 10.78
N ALA A 16 -15.09 1.67 10.77
CA ALA A 16 -16.46 1.19 10.54
C ALA A 16 -16.65 0.59 9.14
N LEU A 17 -16.06 1.21 8.11
CA LEU A 17 -16.12 0.70 6.74
C LEU A 17 -15.38 -0.65 6.60
N ALA A 18 -14.18 -0.75 7.16
CA ALA A 18 -13.41 -1.99 7.13
C ALA A 18 -14.10 -3.11 7.92
N ALA A 19 -14.73 -2.79 9.05
CA ALA A 19 -15.51 -3.75 9.84
C ALA A 19 -16.74 -4.27 9.08
N ASP A 20 -17.48 -3.42 8.38
CA ASP A 20 -18.62 -3.85 7.54
C ASP A 20 -18.17 -4.79 6.41
N LEU A 21 -17.05 -4.46 5.74
CA LEU A 21 -16.46 -5.36 4.75
C LEU A 21 -16.06 -6.71 5.36
N ALA A 22 -15.35 -6.68 6.49
CA ALA A 22 -14.85 -7.87 7.16
C ALA A 22 -16.00 -8.80 7.61
N ASP A 23 -17.08 -8.23 8.16
CA ASP A 23 -18.27 -9.00 8.57
C ASP A 23 -18.94 -9.68 7.38
N ARG A 24 -19.11 -8.96 6.26
CA ARG A 24 -19.68 -9.54 5.03
C ARG A 24 -18.81 -10.66 4.47
N LEU A 25 -17.49 -10.50 4.50
CA LEU A 25 -16.55 -11.54 4.09
C LEU A 25 -16.62 -12.75 5.04
N ALA A 26 -16.63 -12.51 6.35
CA ALA A 26 -16.72 -13.55 7.37
C ALA A 26 -17.99 -14.39 7.22
N ALA A 27 -19.12 -13.76 6.85
CA ALA A 27 -20.37 -14.46 6.55
C ALA A 27 -20.27 -15.42 5.35
N LYS A 28 -19.28 -15.25 4.46
CA LYS A 28 -19.05 -16.12 3.29
C LYS A 28 -17.98 -17.16 3.52
N VAL A 29 -16.87 -16.80 4.16
CA VAL A 29 -15.69 -17.68 4.27
C VAL A 29 -15.41 -18.20 5.67
N GLY A 30 -16.13 -17.70 6.67
CA GLY A 30 -15.95 -17.98 8.10
C GLY A 30 -15.15 -16.87 8.81
N PRO A 31 -15.48 -16.54 10.07
CA PRO A 31 -14.85 -15.44 10.81
C PRO A 31 -13.35 -15.65 11.05
N ASP A 32 -12.92 -16.87 11.39
CA ASP A 32 -11.51 -17.19 11.65
C ASP A 32 -10.62 -17.11 10.39
N ARG A 33 -11.22 -16.87 9.23
CA ARG A 33 -10.53 -16.74 7.93
C ARG A 33 -10.44 -15.30 7.45
N VAL A 34 -11.00 -14.34 8.16
CA VAL A 34 -10.87 -12.92 7.84
C VAL A 34 -9.99 -12.29 8.90
N PHE A 35 -8.96 -11.56 8.46
CA PHE A 35 -8.12 -10.77 9.33
C PHE A 35 -8.32 -9.28 9.02
N LEU A 36 -8.77 -8.53 10.02
CA LEU A 36 -8.89 -7.09 10.03
C LEU A 36 -7.88 -6.52 11.05
N PRO A 37 -6.81 -5.84 10.59
CA PRO A 37 -5.88 -5.15 11.48
C PRO A 37 -6.60 -4.19 12.43
N PHE A 38 -5.94 -3.78 13.51
CA PHE A 38 -6.52 -3.03 14.64
C PHE A 38 -7.54 -3.82 15.48
N CYS A 39 -8.51 -4.47 14.84
CA CYS A 39 -9.49 -5.33 15.52
C CYS A 39 -8.82 -6.61 16.02
N ASP A 40 -8.18 -7.37 15.14
CA ASP A 40 -7.64 -8.69 15.48
C ASP A 40 -6.27 -8.64 16.16
N THR A 41 -5.59 -7.49 16.09
CA THR A 41 -4.38 -7.22 16.90
C THR A 41 -4.70 -6.69 18.29
N ASP A 42 -5.99 -6.44 18.58
CA ASP A 42 -6.48 -5.81 19.80
C ASP A 42 -5.70 -4.52 20.11
N GLU A 43 -5.58 -3.66 19.10
CA GLU A 43 -4.58 -2.60 19.14
C GLU A 43 -4.78 -1.67 20.33
N GLU A 44 -6.01 -1.33 20.72
CA GLU A 44 -6.26 -0.41 21.83
C GLU A 44 -5.63 -0.93 23.14
N ASP A 45 -5.81 -2.21 23.42
CA ASP A 45 -5.39 -2.87 24.66
C ASP A 45 -4.03 -3.60 24.56
N LEU A 46 -3.44 -3.68 23.37
CA LEU A 46 -2.13 -4.29 23.17
C LEU A 46 -1.04 -3.57 23.98
N VAL A 47 -0.38 -4.33 24.86
CA VAL A 47 0.77 -3.90 25.66
C VAL A 47 2.05 -4.54 25.13
N ALA A 48 3.01 -3.72 24.74
CA ALA A 48 4.35 -4.13 24.34
C ALA A 48 5.36 -3.01 24.63
N GLU A 49 6.65 -3.36 24.70
CA GLU A 49 7.73 -2.38 24.91
C GLU A 49 7.79 -1.34 23.78
N VAL A 50 7.68 -1.81 22.54
CA VAL A 50 7.60 -0.98 21.33
C VAL A 50 6.34 -1.41 20.59
N LYS A 51 5.22 -0.74 20.86
CA LYS A 51 3.88 -1.15 20.40
C LYS A 51 3.79 -1.19 18.88
N GLY A 52 4.30 -0.18 18.18
CA GLY A 52 4.28 -0.14 16.72
C GLY A 52 5.07 -1.28 16.07
N ARG A 53 6.22 -1.66 16.65
CA ARG A 53 6.99 -2.83 16.18
C ARG A 53 6.19 -4.12 16.36
N ARG A 54 5.51 -4.28 17.51
CA ARG A 54 4.72 -5.48 17.77
C ARG A 54 3.55 -5.62 16.81
N LEU A 55 2.87 -4.52 16.50
CA LEU A 55 1.80 -4.47 15.50
C LEU A 55 2.32 -4.89 14.11
N PHE A 56 3.43 -4.29 13.67
CA PHE A 56 4.09 -4.67 12.41
C PHE A 56 4.40 -6.16 12.33
N GLU A 57 4.92 -6.76 13.40
CA GLU A 57 5.23 -8.20 13.44
C GLU A 57 3.98 -9.07 13.32
N LEU A 58 2.90 -8.70 14.01
CA LEU A 58 1.61 -9.40 13.96
C LEU A 58 1.00 -9.32 12.56
N ASP A 59 0.96 -8.12 11.96
CA ASP A 59 0.44 -7.91 10.62
C ASP A 59 1.29 -8.66 9.60
N ARG A 60 2.62 -8.60 9.69
CA ARG A 60 3.53 -9.35 8.82
C ARG A 60 3.37 -10.87 8.93
N GLU A 61 3.16 -11.41 10.14
CA GLU A 61 2.89 -12.85 10.30
C GLU A 61 1.63 -13.27 9.54
N ARG A 62 0.59 -12.44 9.57
CA ARG A 62 -0.67 -12.68 8.86
C ARG A 62 -0.51 -12.53 7.35
N LEU A 63 0.23 -11.53 6.90
CA LEU A 63 0.57 -11.32 5.49
C LEU A 63 1.28 -12.54 4.87
N GLY A 64 2.08 -13.26 5.65
CA GLY A 64 2.75 -14.49 5.20
C GLY A 64 1.84 -15.72 5.04
N ARG A 65 0.55 -15.65 5.37
CA ARG A 65 -0.37 -16.81 5.43
C ARG A 65 -1.77 -16.53 4.87
N LEU A 66 -1.87 -15.67 3.85
CA LEU A 66 -3.14 -15.28 3.25
C LEU A 66 -3.31 -15.90 1.85
N ASP A 67 -4.57 -16.17 1.48
CA ASP A 67 -4.96 -16.66 0.16
C ASP A 67 -5.39 -15.51 -0.75
N ALA A 68 -5.84 -14.39 -0.17
CA ALA A 68 -6.22 -13.18 -0.87
C ALA A 68 -6.11 -11.94 0.03
N MET A 69 -5.95 -10.77 -0.59
CA MET A 69 -6.03 -9.47 0.08
C MET A 69 -7.17 -8.66 -0.53
N VAL A 70 -7.92 -7.96 0.33
CA VAL A 70 -8.86 -6.92 -0.08
C VAL A 70 -8.37 -5.59 0.49
N ALA A 71 -8.04 -4.64 -0.38
CA ALA A 71 -7.54 -3.33 0.01
C ALA A 71 -8.56 -2.22 -0.31
N ILE A 72 -8.87 -1.37 0.67
CA ILE A 72 -9.78 -0.24 0.48
C ILE A 72 -8.97 1.04 0.29
N LEU A 73 -9.01 1.60 -0.93
CA LEU A 73 -8.23 2.77 -1.33
C LEU A 73 -9.13 3.93 -1.76
N HIS A 74 -9.02 5.08 -1.09
CA HIS A 74 -9.83 6.28 -1.38
C HIS A 74 -8.98 7.54 -1.41
N GLY A 75 -9.29 8.43 -2.35
CA GLY A 75 -8.69 9.75 -2.43
C GLY A 75 -7.27 9.77 -3.01
N PRO A 76 -6.68 10.97 -3.14
CA PRO A 76 -5.37 11.16 -3.76
C PRO A 76 -4.20 10.83 -2.83
N SER A 77 -4.43 10.80 -1.51
CA SER A 77 -3.41 10.49 -0.49
C SER A 77 -3.74 9.15 0.15
N LEU A 78 -3.19 8.12 -0.49
CA LEU A 78 -3.34 6.74 -0.08
C LEU A 78 -2.50 6.47 1.18
N ASP A 79 -2.96 5.53 1.99
CA ASP A 79 -2.24 5.09 3.18
C ASP A 79 -1.00 4.30 2.79
N ASP A 80 0.17 4.76 3.22
CA ASP A 80 1.44 4.13 2.89
C ASP A 80 1.63 2.77 3.58
N GLY A 81 1.00 2.54 4.73
CA GLY A 81 0.94 1.23 5.36
C GLY A 81 0.18 0.22 4.49
N VAL A 82 -1.02 0.58 4.04
CA VAL A 82 -1.81 -0.24 3.11
C VAL A 82 -1.06 -0.47 1.80
N CYS A 83 -0.40 0.56 1.25
CA CYS A 83 0.40 0.39 0.03
C CYS A 83 1.54 -0.61 0.23
N MET A 84 2.23 -0.57 1.37
CA MET A 84 3.24 -1.56 1.73
C MET A 84 2.64 -2.97 1.80
N GLU A 85 1.52 -3.15 2.49
CA GLU A 85 0.84 -4.45 2.60
C GLU A 85 0.47 -5.02 1.22
N ILE A 86 -0.06 -4.18 0.32
CA ILE A 86 -0.36 -4.53 -1.08
C ILE A 86 0.91 -5.02 -1.79
N GLY A 87 2.04 -4.33 -1.61
CA GLY A 87 3.31 -4.72 -2.20
C GLY A 87 3.81 -6.07 -1.71
N TYR A 88 3.68 -6.33 -0.42
CA TYR A 88 4.03 -7.62 0.18
C TYR A 88 3.17 -8.75 -0.42
N ALA A 89 1.85 -8.56 -0.48
CA ALA A 89 0.91 -9.52 -1.04
C ALA A 89 1.22 -9.80 -2.52
N ALA A 90 1.38 -8.75 -3.33
CA ALA A 90 1.66 -8.85 -4.76
C ALA A 90 2.96 -9.62 -5.05
N ALA A 91 4.05 -9.31 -4.34
CA ALA A 91 5.32 -10.00 -4.49
C ALA A 91 5.27 -11.46 -4.01
N SER A 92 4.37 -11.77 -3.07
CA SER A 92 4.09 -13.14 -2.62
C SER A 92 3.16 -13.92 -3.55
N GLY A 93 2.74 -13.32 -4.68
CA GLY A 93 1.83 -13.94 -5.64
C GLY A 93 0.39 -14.06 -5.15
N VAL A 94 0.02 -13.28 -4.14
CA VAL A 94 -1.34 -13.24 -3.59
C VAL A 94 -2.21 -12.33 -4.45
N PRO A 95 -3.44 -12.74 -4.82
CA PRO A 95 -4.39 -11.87 -5.49
C PRO A 95 -4.83 -10.70 -4.60
N VAL A 96 -4.75 -9.49 -5.16
CA VAL A 96 -5.15 -8.23 -4.50
C VAL A 96 -6.41 -7.70 -5.16
N ILE A 97 -7.50 -7.62 -4.40
CA ILE A 97 -8.72 -6.92 -4.81
C ILE A 97 -8.70 -5.53 -4.22
N VAL A 98 -8.83 -4.52 -5.08
CA VAL A 98 -8.86 -3.13 -4.63
C VAL A 98 -10.27 -2.60 -4.73
N LEU A 99 -10.82 -2.13 -3.60
CA LEU A 99 -12.10 -1.45 -3.51
C LEU A 99 -11.90 0.07 -3.51
N THR A 100 -12.63 0.79 -4.36
CA THR A 100 -12.73 2.25 -4.29
C THR A 100 -14.10 2.79 -4.65
N THR A 101 -14.55 3.82 -3.93
CA THR A 101 -15.71 4.65 -4.30
C THR A 101 -15.31 6.03 -4.80
N ASP A 102 -14.00 6.31 -4.89
CA ASP A 102 -13.49 7.58 -5.39
C ASP A 102 -13.93 7.79 -6.85
N PHE A 103 -14.29 9.01 -7.22
CA PHE A 103 -14.64 9.35 -8.59
C PHE A 103 -13.46 9.91 -9.39
N GLN A 104 -12.34 10.22 -8.73
CA GLN A 104 -11.16 10.79 -9.37
C GLN A 104 -10.33 9.73 -10.09
N THR A 105 -9.90 10.06 -11.30
CA THR A 105 -8.87 9.32 -12.05
C THR A 105 -7.65 10.21 -12.23
N TYR A 106 -6.52 9.59 -12.57
CA TYR A 106 -5.21 10.23 -12.55
C TYR A 106 -4.52 10.12 -13.91
N SER A 107 -3.54 10.96 -14.19
CA SER A 107 -2.65 10.81 -15.34
C SER A 107 -1.32 11.48 -15.04
N LEU A 108 -0.23 10.95 -15.61
CA LEU A 108 1.12 11.50 -15.40
C LEU A 108 1.34 12.83 -16.14
N THR A 109 0.55 13.08 -17.19
CA THR A 109 0.51 14.33 -17.95
C THR A 109 -0.94 14.72 -18.21
N GLU A 110 -1.20 15.97 -18.59
CA GLU A 110 -2.56 16.48 -18.85
C GLU A 110 -3.32 15.63 -19.90
N ALA A 111 -2.59 15.20 -20.95
CA ALA A 111 -3.10 14.38 -22.04
C ALA A 111 -2.72 12.89 -21.94
N GLY A 112 -2.17 12.46 -20.80
CA GLY A 112 -1.71 11.08 -20.60
C GLY A 112 -2.86 10.08 -20.43
N PRO A 113 -2.57 8.77 -20.48
CA PRO A 113 -3.56 7.74 -20.18
C PRO A 113 -4.14 7.94 -18.78
N ARG A 114 -5.44 7.63 -18.63
CA ARG A 114 -6.12 7.69 -17.34
C ARG A 114 -5.80 6.43 -16.53
N LEU A 115 -5.39 6.65 -15.29
CA LEU A 115 -5.06 5.65 -14.29
C LEU A 115 -6.11 5.69 -13.18
N GLU A 116 -6.37 4.53 -12.58
CA GLU A 116 -7.29 4.39 -11.46
C GLU A 116 -6.73 5.01 -10.18
N PHE A 117 -5.41 5.02 -10.03
CA PHE A 117 -4.66 5.49 -8.86
C PHE A 117 -3.52 6.44 -9.27
N PRO A 118 -3.05 7.32 -8.35
CA PRO A 118 -2.01 8.30 -8.65
C PRO A 118 -0.65 7.68 -8.98
N ASP A 119 -0.35 6.49 -8.46
CA ASP A 119 0.83 5.71 -8.83
C ASP A 119 0.42 4.47 -9.65
N PRO A 120 0.98 4.27 -10.87
CA PRO A 120 0.63 3.14 -11.73
C PRO A 120 0.84 1.76 -11.07
N LEU A 121 1.74 1.63 -10.08
CA LEU A 121 2.01 0.36 -9.38
C LEU A 121 0.76 -0.25 -8.76
N LEU A 122 -0.11 0.56 -8.16
CA LEU A 122 -1.32 0.05 -7.49
C LEU A 122 -2.30 -0.58 -8.48
N GLN A 123 -2.45 0.04 -9.65
CA GLN A 123 -3.26 -0.52 -10.73
C GLN A 123 -2.61 -1.77 -11.31
N ALA A 124 -1.27 -1.77 -11.44
CA ALA A 124 -0.52 -2.88 -12.03
C ALA A 124 -0.61 -4.17 -11.20
N VAL A 125 -0.60 -4.07 -9.86
CA VAL A 125 -0.63 -5.25 -8.99
C VAL A 125 -2.03 -5.70 -8.60
N ALA A 126 -3.05 -4.87 -8.81
CA ALA A 126 -4.43 -5.23 -8.53
C ALA A 126 -4.88 -6.37 -9.46
N THR A 127 -5.31 -7.48 -8.88
CA THR A 127 -5.94 -8.59 -9.60
C THR A 127 -7.32 -8.19 -10.12
N ARG A 128 -8.07 -7.43 -9.31
CA ARG A 128 -9.36 -6.85 -9.69
C ARG A 128 -9.55 -5.52 -8.97
N ILE A 129 -10.09 -4.54 -9.68
CA ILE A 129 -10.46 -3.23 -9.11
C ILE A 129 -11.97 -3.13 -9.11
N VAL A 130 -12.58 -3.07 -7.93
CA VAL A 130 -14.01 -2.82 -7.73
C VAL A 130 -14.20 -1.33 -7.51
N ARG A 131 -14.68 -0.66 -8.55
CA ARG A 131 -14.85 0.80 -8.58
C ARG A 131 -16.32 1.18 -8.71
N VAL A 132 -16.86 1.82 -7.68
CA VAL A 132 -18.25 2.31 -7.67
C VAL A 132 -18.25 3.81 -7.41
N THR A 133 -18.25 4.62 -8.48
CA THR A 133 -18.04 6.08 -8.38
C THR A 133 -19.33 6.89 -8.27
N LYS A 134 -20.47 6.29 -8.62
CA LYS A 134 -21.76 6.97 -8.61
C LYS A 134 -22.45 6.74 -7.27
N LEU A 135 -23.04 7.80 -6.74
CA LEU A 135 -23.99 7.73 -5.64
C LEU A 135 -25.09 6.71 -5.93
N GLY A 136 -25.63 6.10 -4.87
CA GLY A 136 -26.81 5.25 -4.95
C GLY A 136 -28.04 5.96 -5.56
N PRO A 137 -29.11 5.19 -5.82
CA PRO A 137 -30.31 5.70 -6.49
C PRO A 137 -30.93 6.88 -5.71
N PRO A 138 -31.59 7.84 -6.40
CA PRO A 138 -32.25 8.94 -5.73
C PRO A 138 -33.24 8.46 -4.66
N THR A 139 -33.20 9.07 -3.48
CA THR A 139 -34.26 8.90 -2.48
C THR A 139 -35.48 9.75 -2.88
N LEU A 140 -36.68 9.38 -2.42
CA LEU A 140 -37.91 10.16 -2.64
C LEU A 140 -37.68 11.65 -2.31
N PRO A 141 -38.22 12.57 -3.12
CA PRO A 141 -37.97 14.00 -2.93
C PRO A 141 -38.44 14.44 -1.55
N SER A 142 -37.51 15.04 -0.79
CA SER A 142 -37.84 15.75 0.44
C SER A 142 -38.79 16.90 0.10
N THR A 143 -39.88 17.06 0.84
CA THR A 143 -40.71 18.26 0.74
C THR A 143 -39.85 19.50 1.05
N PRO A 144 -40.18 20.71 0.55
CA PRO A 144 -39.33 21.90 0.69
C PRO A 144 -38.96 22.27 2.13
N ALA A 145 -39.71 21.78 3.11
CA ALA A 145 -39.47 21.97 4.54
C ALA A 145 -38.46 20.99 5.16
N GLN A 146 -37.98 19.98 4.43
CA GLN A 146 -37.05 18.97 4.93
C GLN A 146 -35.62 19.19 4.41
N SER A 147 -34.64 18.95 5.29
CA SER A 147 -33.22 19.01 4.94
C SER A 147 -32.86 18.00 3.84
N ARG A 148 -32.02 18.41 2.88
CA ARG A 148 -31.54 17.55 1.79
C ARG A 148 -30.46 16.54 2.22
N PHE A 149 -29.83 16.74 3.38
CA PHE A 149 -28.65 15.98 3.79
C PHE A 149 -28.91 14.51 4.14
N PRO A 150 -30.03 14.12 4.78
CA PRO A 150 -30.35 12.71 5.00
C PRO A 150 -30.46 11.90 3.70
N GLY A 151 -31.09 12.48 2.67
CA GLY A 151 -31.16 11.84 1.34
C GLY A 151 -29.78 11.68 0.71
N PHE A 152 -28.91 12.69 0.83
CA PHE A 152 -27.53 12.58 0.36
C PHE A 152 -26.74 11.50 1.12
N GLN A 153 -26.86 11.44 2.45
CA GLN A 153 -26.21 10.41 3.28
C GLN A 153 -26.67 9.01 2.89
N ALA A 154 -27.99 8.79 2.74
CA ALA A 154 -28.55 7.50 2.33
C ALA A 154 -28.01 7.03 0.97
N ARG A 155 -27.83 7.95 0.02
CA ARG A 155 -27.24 7.63 -1.29
C ARG A 155 -25.76 7.26 -1.21
N ASN A 156 -24.99 7.87 -0.32
CA ASN A 156 -23.60 7.49 -0.08
C ASN A 156 -23.52 6.11 0.57
N MET A 157 -24.35 5.84 1.59
CA MET A 157 -24.42 4.52 2.22
C MET A 157 -24.81 3.43 1.22
N ALA A 158 -25.76 3.70 0.31
CA ALA A 158 -26.13 2.78 -0.75
C ALA A 158 -24.99 2.51 -1.73
N GLN A 159 -24.21 3.55 -2.12
CA GLN A 159 -23.01 3.40 -2.93
C GLN A 159 -21.97 2.51 -2.24
N THR A 160 -21.70 2.76 -0.97
CA THR A 160 -20.78 1.94 -0.15
C THR A 160 -21.25 0.49 -0.11
N ASN A 161 -22.53 0.24 0.21
CA ASN A 161 -23.09 -1.12 0.23
C ASN A 161 -22.90 -1.85 -1.10
N THR A 162 -23.22 -1.19 -2.22
CA THR A 162 -22.99 -1.77 -3.56
C THR A 162 -21.54 -2.11 -3.80
N ALA A 163 -20.61 -1.25 -3.36
CA ALA A 163 -19.18 -1.48 -3.54
C ALA A 163 -18.66 -2.63 -2.67
N LEU A 164 -19.14 -2.73 -1.42
CA LEU A 164 -18.83 -3.84 -0.52
C LEU A 164 -19.33 -5.17 -1.07
N ASP A 165 -20.60 -5.24 -1.49
CA ASP A 165 -21.19 -6.45 -2.06
C ASP A 165 -20.44 -6.89 -3.33
N ALA A 166 -20.15 -5.96 -4.24
CA ALA A 166 -19.38 -6.25 -5.44
C ALA A 166 -17.93 -6.70 -5.14
N THR A 167 -17.36 -6.27 -4.01
CA THR A 167 -16.03 -6.70 -3.57
C THR A 167 -16.05 -8.12 -3.02
N VAL A 168 -17.09 -8.47 -2.25
CA VAL A 168 -17.32 -9.83 -1.79
C VAL A 168 -17.49 -10.78 -2.98
N ASP A 169 -18.33 -10.40 -3.95
CA ASP A 169 -18.52 -11.19 -5.18
C ASP A 169 -17.21 -11.34 -5.96
N ALA A 170 -16.45 -10.24 -6.11
CA ALA A 170 -15.16 -10.25 -6.78
C ALA A 170 -14.15 -11.20 -6.13
N LEU A 171 -14.19 -11.35 -4.81
CA LEU A 171 -13.36 -12.28 -4.05
C LEU A 171 -13.78 -13.73 -4.26
N LEU A 172 -15.08 -14.01 -4.22
CA LEU A 172 -15.61 -15.36 -4.43
C LEU A 172 -15.42 -15.85 -5.86
N ASP A 173 -15.32 -14.92 -6.82
CA ASP A 173 -15.02 -15.18 -8.23
C ASP A 173 -13.52 -15.46 -8.49
N LEU A 174 -12.63 -15.29 -7.50
CA LEU A 174 -11.21 -15.53 -7.72
C LEU A 174 -10.98 -17.00 -8.10
N PRO A 175 -10.15 -17.28 -9.12
CA PRO A 175 -9.81 -18.66 -9.46
C PRO A 175 -9.01 -19.29 -8.31
N ASP A 176 -9.20 -20.59 -8.09
CA ASP A 176 -8.34 -21.36 -7.19
C ASP A 176 -6.87 -21.20 -7.64
N HIS A 177 -6.10 -20.45 -6.85
CA HIS A 177 -4.69 -20.21 -7.11
C HIS A 177 -3.83 -21.12 -6.27
N ALA A 178 -2.90 -21.82 -6.93
CA ALA A 178 -1.81 -22.45 -6.22
C ALA A 178 -0.89 -21.33 -5.70
N PRO A 179 -0.44 -21.39 -4.43
CA PRO A 179 0.54 -20.45 -3.92
C PRO A 179 1.79 -20.49 -4.81
N ARG A 180 2.17 -19.35 -5.37
CA ARG A 180 3.46 -19.23 -6.06
C ARG A 180 4.55 -19.08 -5.00
N LEU A 181 5.55 -19.94 -5.09
CA LEU A 181 6.75 -19.87 -4.26
C LEU A 181 7.40 -18.48 -4.40
N VAL A 182 7.66 -17.87 -3.25
CA VAL A 182 8.45 -16.64 -3.09
C VAL A 182 9.78 -16.78 -3.84
N GLY A 183 10.17 -15.69 -4.50
CA GLY A 183 11.25 -15.66 -5.48
C GLY A 183 12.59 -16.23 -5.00
N SER A 184 13.38 -16.70 -5.96
CA SER A 184 14.76 -17.14 -5.74
C SER A 184 15.58 -16.03 -5.07
N PRO A 185 16.50 -16.36 -4.15
CA PRO A 185 17.35 -15.38 -3.49
C PRO A 185 18.13 -14.54 -4.51
N ALA A 186 18.36 -13.26 -4.16
CA ALA A 186 19.10 -12.31 -4.99
C ALA A 186 20.42 -12.92 -5.49
N VAL A 187 20.65 -12.81 -6.79
CA VAL A 187 21.87 -13.31 -7.44
C VAL A 187 23.05 -12.43 -7.03
N ILE A 188 24.21 -13.05 -6.81
CA ILE A 188 25.46 -12.30 -6.55
C ILE A 188 25.70 -11.31 -7.70
N GLY A 189 25.84 -10.03 -7.38
CA GLY A 189 25.99 -8.96 -8.37
C GLY A 189 24.68 -8.32 -8.84
N ALA A 190 23.53 -8.64 -8.21
CA ALA A 190 22.27 -7.95 -8.46
C ALA A 190 22.39 -6.43 -8.21
N PRO A 191 21.67 -5.60 -8.98
CA PRO A 191 21.74 -4.15 -8.85
C PRO A 191 21.11 -3.65 -7.55
N ILE A 192 21.46 -2.43 -7.16
CA ILE A 192 20.70 -1.66 -6.17
C ILE A 192 19.53 -1.01 -6.89
N TYR A 193 18.31 -1.24 -6.40
CA TYR A 193 17.16 -0.49 -6.86
C TYR A 193 17.06 0.81 -6.06
N VAL A 194 16.97 1.93 -6.76
CA VAL A 194 16.79 3.25 -6.18
C VAL A 194 15.42 3.79 -6.56
N GLU A 195 14.59 4.00 -5.55
CA GLU A 195 13.27 4.59 -5.72
C GLU A 195 13.34 6.05 -5.24
N ALA A 196 13.14 6.98 -6.17
CA ALA A 196 13.18 8.42 -5.88
C ALA A 196 11.80 8.93 -5.44
N SER A 197 11.78 9.91 -4.54
CA SER A 197 10.53 10.53 -4.12
C SER A 197 10.06 11.57 -5.14
N PRO A 198 8.78 11.56 -5.55
CA PRO A 198 8.20 12.57 -6.43
C PRO A 198 8.15 13.97 -5.78
N TYR A 199 8.38 14.06 -4.46
CA TYR A 199 8.44 15.32 -3.72
C TYR A 199 9.83 15.96 -3.72
N THR A 200 10.86 15.26 -4.24
CA THR A 200 12.18 15.86 -4.44
C THR A 200 12.22 16.64 -5.75
N ALA A 201 13.07 17.67 -5.79
CA ALA A 201 13.21 18.50 -6.98
C ALA A 201 13.62 17.65 -8.18
N TRP A 202 12.85 17.74 -9.27
CA TRP A 202 13.08 16.99 -10.51
C TRP A 202 14.53 17.14 -10.99
N GLY A 203 15.15 16.03 -11.35
CA GLY A 203 16.52 15.99 -11.87
C GLY A 203 17.63 15.84 -10.81
N ARG A 204 17.30 15.73 -9.52
CA ARG A 204 18.29 15.37 -8.48
C ARG A 204 18.19 13.90 -8.08
N ASP A 205 18.64 13.02 -8.97
CA ASP A 205 18.84 11.61 -8.65
C ASP A 205 20.13 11.38 -7.84
N HIS A 206 20.22 12.09 -6.72
CA HIS A 206 21.38 12.13 -5.85
C HIS A 206 21.64 10.77 -5.19
N LEU A 207 20.59 9.97 -4.96
CA LEU A 207 20.71 8.61 -4.43
C LEU A 207 21.26 7.64 -5.47
N ALA A 208 20.74 7.63 -6.71
CA ALA A 208 21.32 6.76 -7.75
C ALA A 208 22.75 7.17 -8.06
N LYS A 209 23.03 8.49 -8.13
CA LYS A 209 24.39 8.97 -8.31
C LYS A 209 25.32 8.49 -7.19
N ALA A 210 24.91 8.58 -5.93
CA ALA A 210 25.73 8.11 -4.81
C ALA A 210 26.03 6.60 -4.92
N CYS A 211 25.03 5.79 -5.33
CA CYS A 211 25.22 4.37 -5.58
C CYS A 211 26.21 4.08 -6.72
N VAL A 212 26.10 4.81 -7.84
CA VAL A 212 27.01 4.68 -9.00
C VAL A 212 28.43 5.11 -8.64
N ASP A 213 28.59 6.24 -7.94
CA ASP A 213 29.89 6.75 -7.52
C ASP A 213 30.57 5.80 -6.52
N ALA A 214 29.79 5.05 -5.74
CA ALA A 214 30.26 3.97 -4.87
C ALA A 214 30.55 2.64 -5.61
N GLY A 215 30.39 2.58 -6.93
CA GLY A 215 30.73 1.43 -7.76
C GLY A 215 29.62 0.37 -7.89
N HIS A 216 28.38 0.69 -7.53
CA HIS A 216 27.25 -0.22 -7.68
C HIS A 216 26.55 -0.08 -9.03
N THR A 217 26.04 -1.20 -9.56
CA THR A 217 25.05 -1.18 -10.65
C THR A 217 23.71 -0.71 -10.06
N VAL A 218 23.06 0.24 -10.73
CA VAL A 218 21.81 0.85 -10.25
C VAL A 218 20.67 0.64 -11.24
N VAL A 219 19.49 0.37 -10.72
CA VAL A 219 18.21 0.43 -11.44
C VAL A 219 17.34 1.50 -10.78
N VAL A 220 16.65 2.29 -11.58
CA VAL A 220 15.72 3.33 -11.14
C VAL A 220 14.33 3.08 -11.72
N SER A 221 13.32 3.68 -11.10
CA SER A 221 11.92 3.57 -11.54
C SER A 221 11.72 4.02 -12.99
N GLN A 222 11.01 3.20 -13.76
CA GLN A 222 10.68 3.49 -15.16
C GLN A 222 9.21 3.86 -15.36
N ARG A 223 8.31 3.51 -14.43
CA ARG A 223 6.85 3.71 -14.59
C ARG A 223 6.41 5.14 -14.88
N PHE A 224 7.20 6.14 -14.48
CA PHE A 224 6.87 7.55 -14.69
C PHE A 224 7.25 8.10 -16.07
N THR A 225 8.11 7.39 -16.80
CA THR A 225 8.60 7.80 -18.13
C THR A 225 8.28 6.77 -19.21
N ALA A 226 7.83 5.58 -18.84
CA ALA A 226 7.41 4.54 -19.75
C ALA A 226 6.22 4.99 -20.61
N PRO A 227 6.18 4.62 -21.92
CA PRO A 227 5.01 4.87 -22.77
C PRO A 227 3.73 4.21 -22.24
N ASP A 228 3.88 3.04 -21.62
CA ASP A 228 2.86 2.36 -20.83
C ASP A 228 3.28 2.36 -19.36
N PRO A 229 2.69 3.25 -18.53
CA PRO A 229 3.03 3.36 -17.12
C PRO A 229 2.75 2.07 -16.32
N VAL A 230 1.75 1.28 -16.72
CA VAL A 230 1.38 0.04 -16.01
C VAL A 230 2.42 -1.05 -16.31
N ALA A 231 2.83 -1.19 -17.57
CA ALA A 231 3.92 -2.09 -17.93
C ALA A 231 5.24 -1.69 -17.26
N GLY A 232 5.55 -0.38 -17.22
CA GLY A 232 6.71 0.15 -16.50
C GLY A 232 6.67 -0.15 -15.00
N ALA A 233 5.48 -0.08 -14.39
CA ALA A 233 5.30 -0.44 -12.99
C ALA A 233 5.52 -1.94 -12.69
N LEU A 234 5.06 -2.85 -13.57
CA LEU A 234 5.35 -4.28 -13.42
C LEU A 234 6.86 -4.58 -13.56
N ALA A 235 7.56 -3.86 -14.43
CA ALA A 235 9.00 -3.95 -14.56
C ALA A 235 9.71 -3.44 -13.29
N ASP A 236 9.25 -2.32 -12.72
CA ASP A 236 9.76 -1.77 -11.46
C ASP A 236 9.60 -2.77 -10.29
N LEU A 237 8.42 -3.39 -10.16
CA LEU A 237 8.16 -4.43 -9.15
C LEU A 237 9.11 -5.62 -9.31
N THR A 238 9.26 -6.12 -10.53
CA THR A 238 10.15 -7.26 -10.84
C THR A 238 11.61 -6.94 -10.52
N ALA A 239 12.05 -5.73 -10.86
CA ALA A 239 13.41 -5.26 -10.58
C ALA A 239 13.67 -5.15 -9.08
N VAL A 240 12.73 -4.64 -8.28
CA VAL A 240 12.88 -4.57 -6.82
C VAL A 240 12.95 -5.96 -6.20
N CYS A 241 12.07 -6.89 -6.58
CA CYS A 241 12.07 -8.25 -6.03
C CYS A 241 13.36 -9.03 -6.31
N SER A 242 14.14 -8.62 -7.31
CA SER A 242 15.41 -9.25 -7.70
C SER A 242 16.64 -8.42 -7.34
N ALA A 243 16.46 -7.25 -6.73
CA ALA A 243 17.55 -6.35 -6.37
C ALA A 243 18.39 -6.91 -5.22
N ALA A 244 19.66 -6.53 -5.17
CA ALA A 244 20.49 -6.82 -4.00
C ALA A 244 20.00 -6.04 -2.78
N ARG A 245 19.60 -4.78 -3.01
CA ARG A 245 19.15 -3.83 -2.00
C ARG A 245 18.16 -2.84 -2.60
N LEU A 246 17.27 -2.33 -1.76
CA LEU A 246 16.38 -1.21 -2.06
C LEU A 246 16.82 0.01 -1.26
N LEU A 247 17.13 1.11 -1.95
CA LEU A 247 17.29 2.43 -1.37
C LEU A 247 16.07 3.27 -1.76
N ALA A 248 15.16 3.48 -0.80
CA ALA A 248 13.87 4.12 -1.02
C ALA A 248 13.86 5.51 -0.40
N ASP A 249 13.60 6.54 -1.21
CA ASP A 249 13.35 7.89 -0.72
C ASP A 249 11.89 8.01 -0.25
N VAL A 250 11.70 8.04 1.06
CA VAL A 250 10.37 8.10 1.70
C VAL A 250 9.97 9.54 2.05
N SER A 251 10.65 10.54 1.47
CA SER A 251 10.34 11.95 1.66
C SER A 251 8.95 12.30 1.14
N GLY A 252 8.23 13.16 1.86
CA GLY A 252 6.85 13.56 1.57
C GLY A 252 6.05 13.80 2.85
N PRO A 253 4.80 14.27 2.74
CA PRO A 253 3.86 14.29 3.87
C PRO A 253 3.61 12.89 4.44
N GLU A 254 3.49 11.90 3.53
CA GLU A 254 3.50 10.46 3.78
C GLU A 254 4.55 9.82 2.86
N THR A 255 4.88 8.55 3.06
CA THR A 255 5.70 7.81 2.08
C THR A 255 4.95 7.79 0.73
N PRO A 256 5.60 8.09 -0.41
CA PRO A 256 4.92 7.99 -1.70
C PRO A 256 4.34 6.58 -1.90
N PRO A 257 3.11 6.43 -2.43
CA PRO A 257 2.40 5.14 -2.43
C PRO A 257 3.13 4.05 -3.22
N GLY A 258 3.72 4.37 -4.37
CA GLY A 258 4.55 3.41 -5.12
C GLY A 258 5.81 3.01 -4.35
N THR A 259 6.47 3.96 -3.68
CA THR A 259 7.63 3.68 -2.83
C THR A 259 7.27 2.73 -1.68
N ALA A 260 6.16 2.98 -0.98
CA ALA A 260 5.69 2.12 0.09
C ALA A 260 5.37 0.71 -0.41
N LEU A 261 4.73 0.60 -1.58
CA LEU A 261 4.46 -0.68 -2.24
C LEU A 261 5.74 -1.43 -2.60
N LEU A 262 6.76 -0.76 -3.14
CA LEU A 262 8.05 -1.39 -3.44
C LEU A 262 8.78 -1.83 -2.16
N ILE A 263 8.65 -1.09 -1.05
CA ILE A 263 9.14 -1.53 0.26
C ILE A 263 8.47 -2.84 0.67
N GLY A 264 7.15 -2.97 0.55
CA GLY A 264 6.44 -4.22 0.84
C GLY A 264 6.91 -5.39 -0.01
N ALA A 265 7.08 -5.16 -1.32
CA ALA A 265 7.58 -6.16 -2.25
C ALA A 265 9.01 -6.61 -1.94
N ALA A 266 9.86 -5.67 -1.54
CA ALA A 266 11.22 -5.93 -1.08
C ALA A 266 11.22 -6.77 0.22
N VAL A 267 10.34 -6.49 1.18
CA VAL A 267 10.21 -7.30 2.41
C VAL A 267 9.83 -8.74 2.07
N ALA A 268 8.82 -8.95 1.24
CA ALA A 268 8.38 -10.29 0.83
C ALA A 268 9.49 -11.07 0.11
N SER A 269 10.36 -10.37 -0.63
CA SER A 269 11.46 -10.97 -1.39
C SER A 269 12.78 -11.06 -0.61
N GLY A 270 12.80 -10.66 0.67
CA GLY A 270 14.01 -10.69 1.51
C GLY A 270 15.09 -9.68 1.11
N VAL A 271 14.73 -8.63 0.37
CA VAL A 271 15.65 -7.58 -0.06
C VAL A 271 15.96 -6.65 1.12
N ARG A 272 17.23 -6.28 1.31
CA ARG A 272 17.63 -5.33 2.36
C ARG A 272 17.22 -3.91 1.98
N ILE A 273 16.56 -3.21 2.90
CA ILE A 273 15.92 -1.91 2.64
C ILE A 273 16.59 -0.82 3.46
N ALA A 274 16.92 0.30 2.83
CA ALA A 274 17.16 1.57 3.52
C ALA A 274 16.13 2.61 3.10
N ALA A 275 15.55 3.29 4.10
CA ALA A 275 14.67 4.42 3.90
C ALA A 275 15.47 5.72 4.04
N PHE A 276 15.53 6.52 2.99
CA PHE A 276 16.13 7.84 3.00
C PHE A 276 15.07 8.91 3.30
N GLN A 277 15.31 9.71 4.32
CA GLN A 277 14.46 10.83 4.70
C GLN A 277 15.28 11.90 5.45
N PRO A 278 15.70 12.98 4.76
CA PRO A 278 16.60 13.96 5.35
C PRO A 278 15.93 14.90 6.36
N ARG A 279 14.60 14.93 6.39
CA ARG A 279 13.82 15.78 7.30
C ARG A 279 12.63 14.98 7.83
N PRO A 280 12.81 14.20 8.91
CA PRO A 280 11.73 13.43 9.50
C PRO A 280 10.66 14.32 10.11
N THR A 281 9.41 13.96 9.86
CA THR A 281 8.24 14.39 10.63
C THR A 281 7.78 13.20 11.47
N PHE A 282 7.45 13.45 12.73
CA PHE A 282 7.02 12.39 13.64
C PHE A 282 5.50 12.42 13.80
N THR A 283 4.90 11.24 13.74
CA THR A 283 3.53 11.01 14.17
C THR A 283 3.53 10.53 15.62
N HIS A 284 2.51 10.96 16.36
CA HIS A 284 2.32 10.61 17.76
C HIS A 284 0.91 10.06 17.93
N ALA A 285 0.78 8.95 18.65
CA ALA A 285 -0.51 8.40 19.04
C ALA A 285 -0.45 7.95 20.50
N HIS A 286 -1.58 7.93 21.18
CA HIS A 286 -1.65 7.50 22.57
C HIS A 286 -1.14 6.05 22.73
N GLY A 287 -0.21 5.82 23.66
CA GLY A 287 0.36 4.49 23.92
C GLY A 287 1.29 3.95 22.83
N ARG A 288 1.68 4.77 21.84
CA ARG A 288 2.67 4.40 20.81
C ARG A 288 3.92 5.26 20.94
N GLU A 289 5.06 4.68 20.58
CA GLU A 289 6.30 5.41 20.35
C GLU A 289 6.17 6.39 19.17
N PRO A 290 6.98 7.47 19.12
CA PRO A 290 7.02 8.36 17.96
C PRO A 290 7.45 7.60 16.71
N ASN A 291 6.71 7.78 15.61
CA ASN A 291 7.05 7.14 14.34
C ASN A 291 7.42 8.18 13.28
N TRP A 292 8.56 7.99 12.61
CA TRP A 292 9.02 8.87 11.53
C TRP A 292 8.26 8.61 10.21
N ARG A 293 7.65 7.43 10.09
CA ARG A 293 6.68 7.03 9.06
C ARG A 293 5.63 6.09 9.62
N ASN A 294 4.67 5.68 8.79
CA ASN A 294 3.79 4.57 9.13
C ASN A 294 4.60 3.36 9.62
N LEU A 295 4.10 2.68 10.67
CA LEU A 295 4.79 1.57 11.33
C LEU A 295 5.19 0.47 10.33
N MET A 296 4.37 0.25 9.29
CA MET A 296 4.64 -0.74 8.26
C MET A 296 5.86 -0.39 7.42
N VAL A 297 6.10 0.89 7.16
CA VAL A 297 7.30 1.38 6.47
C VAL A 297 8.49 1.43 7.42
N GLN A 298 8.28 1.98 8.62
CA GLN A 298 9.32 2.20 9.61
C GLN A 298 10.01 0.91 10.05
N TYR A 299 9.25 -0.15 10.30
CA TYR A 299 9.79 -1.42 10.77
C TYR A 299 10.12 -2.41 9.65
N ALA A 300 9.73 -2.12 8.41
CA ALA A 300 10.24 -2.80 7.21
C ALA A 300 11.66 -2.36 6.83
N ALA A 301 11.99 -1.09 7.06
CA ALA A 301 13.31 -0.56 6.76
C ALA A 301 14.38 -1.14 7.70
N HIS A 302 15.51 -1.57 7.15
CA HIS A 302 16.65 -2.06 7.93
C HIS A 302 17.58 -0.92 8.36
N ALA A 303 17.47 0.23 7.73
CA ALA A 303 18.17 1.46 8.07
C ALA A 303 17.31 2.67 7.73
N HIS A 304 17.38 3.70 8.57
CA HIS A 304 16.83 5.03 8.31
C HIS A 304 18.01 5.99 8.12
N LEU A 305 18.05 6.65 6.96
CA LEU A 305 19.18 7.47 6.50
C LEU A 305 18.71 8.91 6.31
N ASP A 306 19.39 9.86 6.94
CA ASP A 306 19.00 11.28 6.92
C ASP A 306 19.96 12.19 6.14
N ASN A 307 21.08 11.65 5.65
CA ASN A 307 22.08 12.41 4.92
C ASN A 307 22.92 11.52 3.98
N GLY A 308 23.75 12.15 3.14
CA GLY A 308 24.58 11.46 2.16
C GLY A 308 25.66 10.56 2.75
N ASP A 309 26.26 10.94 3.89
CA ASP A 309 27.29 10.13 4.56
C ASP A 309 26.69 8.83 5.12
N ALA A 310 25.45 8.89 5.62
CA ALA A 310 24.68 7.72 6.05
C ALA A 310 24.39 6.78 4.87
N VAL A 311 24.06 7.33 3.69
CA VAL A 311 23.89 6.53 2.45
C VAL A 311 25.19 5.82 2.08
N LEU A 312 26.31 6.53 2.00
CA LEU A 312 27.61 5.93 1.67
C LEU A 312 28.03 4.86 2.68
N SER A 313 27.80 5.11 3.98
CA SER A 313 28.10 4.15 5.04
C SER A 313 27.28 2.87 4.92
N TRP A 314 25.99 2.99 4.57
CA TRP A 314 25.12 1.83 4.35
C TRP A 314 25.47 1.05 3.08
N LEU A 315 25.90 1.74 2.01
CA LEU A 315 26.37 1.10 0.79
C LEU A 315 27.64 0.26 1.01
N ALA A 316 28.54 0.72 1.87
CA ALA A 316 29.78 0.02 2.20
C ALA A 316 29.62 -1.22 3.11
N ALA A 317 28.49 -1.34 3.83
CA ALA A 317 28.20 -2.41 4.78
C ALA A 317 27.38 -3.54 4.14
#